data_AF-G4ZAP1-F1
#
_entry.id   AF-G4ZAP1-F1
#
_cell.length_a   1.000
_cell.length_b   1.000
_cell.length_c   1.000
_cell.angle_alpha   90.00
_cell.angle_beta   90.00
_cell.angle_gamma   90.00
#
_symmetry.space_group_name_H-M   'P 1'
#
loop_
_entity.id
_entity.type
_entity.pdbx_description
1 polymer ?
#
loop_
_entity_poly.entity_id
_entity_poly.type
_entity_poly.pdbx_seq_one_letter_code
_entity_poly.pdbx_strand_id
1 'polypeptide(L)'
;CASRVSPPFTTDLRRRFSSAFLDQTDDYAREWKRIWWVMSTVCMTVLWTQRKQVVHNGGQVTIASSVAAFQQAGLRQLRALARRERGNPRTIVQGTRLLICLDLFQRAPREAPRPEASHVQPPGSSR
;
A
#
# COMPACT_ATOMS: atom_id res chain seq x y z
N CYS A 1 -11.38 -1.00 11.95
CA CYS A 1 -11.62 -0.32 10.65
C CYS A 1 -10.98 1.06 10.70
N ALA A 2 -10.27 1.47 9.67
CA ALA A 2 -9.64 2.79 9.62
C ALA A 2 -10.69 3.92 9.52
N SER A 3 -10.48 5.01 10.26
CA SER A 3 -11.22 6.26 10.06
C SER A 3 -11.06 6.75 8.62
N ARG A 4 -12.04 7.49 8.08
CA ARG A 4 -11.86 8.20 6.79
C ARG A 4 -10.90 9.38 6.89
N VAL A 5 -10.51 9.75 8.11
CA VAL A 5 -9.42 10.69 8.36
C VAL A 5 -8.11 9.93 8.19
N SER A 6 -7.30 10.39 7.25
CA SER A 6 -5.97 9.83 7.00
C SER A 6 -5.04 10.13 8.18
N PRO A 7 -4.29 9.12 8.70
CA PRO A 7 -3.23 9.40 9.64
C PRO A 7 -2.21 10.34 8.99
N PRO A 8 -1.55 11.19 9.77
CA PRO A 8 -0.53 12.08 9.26
C PRO A 8 0.50 11.28 8.47
N PHE A 9 0.97 11.87 7.36
CA PHE A 9 1.97 11.27 6.50
C PHE A 9 3.23 11.00 7.34
N THR A 10 3.47 9.75 7.71
CA THR A 10 4.51 9.40 8.69
C THR A 10 5.88 9.75 8.14
N THR A 11 6.84 10.02 9.02
CA THR A 11 8.22 10.37 8.65
C THR A 11 8.90 9.29 7.81
N ASP A 12 8.58 8.00 8.02
CA ASP A 12 9.10 6.90 7.19
C ASP A 12 8.52 6.92 5.77
N LEU A 13 7.20 7.11 5.64
CA LEU A 13 6.56 7.29 4.34
C LEU A 13 7.11 8.53 3.64
N ARG A 14 7.22 9.65 4.36
CA ARG A 14 7.80 10.88 3.84
C ARG A 14 9.22 10.67 3.33
N ARG A 15 10.08 9.99 4.10
CA ARG A 15 11.45 9.65 3.69
C ARG A 15 11.46 8.80 2.41
N ARG A 16 10.63 7.76 2.32
CA ARG A 16 10.53 6.92 1.11
C ARG A 16 10.10 7.73 -0.11
N PHE A 17 9.08 8.57 0.04
CA PHE A 17 8.58 9.42 -1.02
C PHE A 17 9.56 10.53 -1.41
N SER A 18 10.21 11.19 -0.45
CA SER A 18 11.24 12.21 -0.71
C SER A 18 12.46 11.61 -1.41
N SER A 19 12.86 10.38 -1.05
CA SER A 19 13.95 9.67 -1.74
C SER A 19 13.63 9.31 -3.19
N ALA A 20 12.34 9.17 -3.52
CA ALA A 20 11.87 8.81 -4.84
C ALA A 20 11.49 10.01 -5.73
N PHE A 21 11.07 11.14 -5.16
CA PHE A 21 10.44 12.24 -5.92
C PHE A 21 10.86 13.66 -5.52
N LEU A 22 12.10 13.85 -5.05
CA LEU A 22 12.84 15.13 -4.94
C LEU A 22 11.93 16.39 -5.07
N ASP A 23 11.35 16.79 -3.92
CA ASP A 23 10.59 18.04 -3.68
C ASP A 23 9.06 18.10 -3.95
N GLN A 24 8.40 17.06 -4.48
CA GLN A 24 6.93 17.08 -4.68
C GLN A 24 6.07 16.60 -3.49
N THR A 25 6.58 16.71 -2.26
CA THR A 25 6.05 16.01 -1.07
C THR A 25 4.58 16.32 -0.77
N ASP A 26 4.12 17.56 -0.97
CA ASP A 26 2.74 17.97 -0.66
C ASP A 26 1.70 17.37 -1.62
N ASP A 27 2.08 17.20 -2.89
CA ASP A 27 1.23 16.56 -3.89
C ASP A 27 1.05 15.07 -3.58
N TYR A 28 2.11 14.40 -3.13
CA TYR A 28 2.05 13.01 -2.68
C TYR A 28 1.27 12.84 -1.37
N ALA A 29 1.35 13.83 -0.46
CA ALA A 29 0.52 13.83 0.75
C ALA A 29 -0.98 13.92 0.42
N ARG A 30 -1.35 14.64 -0.64
CA ARG A 30 -2.73 14.70 -1.14
C ARG A 30 -3.18 13.36 -1.71
N GLU A 31 -2.35 12.73 -2.55
CA GLU A 31 -2.66 11.41 -3.09
C GLU A 31 -2.73 10.33 -1.99
N TRP A 32 -1.91 10.42 -0.94
CA TRP A 32 -2.02 9.54 0.22
C TRP A 32 -3.36 9.65 0.94
N LYS A 33 -3.87 10.88 1.16
CA LYS A 33 -5.20 11.08 1.74
C LYS A 33 -6.29 10.43 0.88
N ARG A 34 -6.17 10.51 -0.45
CA ARG A 34 -7.11 9.90 -1.40
C ARG A 34 -7.03 8.37 -1.34
N ILE A 35 -5.82 7.80 -1.38
CA ILE A 35 -5.60 6.36 -1.23
C ILE A 35 -6.22 5.86 0.08
N TRP A 36 -5.94 6.54 1.19
CA TRP A 36 -6.48 6.18 2.49
C TRP A 36 -8.01 6.19 2.51
N TRP A 37 -8.62 7.23 1.93
CA TRP A 37 -10.08 7.34 1.89
C TRP A 37 -10.72 6.19 1.10
N VAL A 38 -10.15 5.83 -0.05
CA VAL A 38 -10.60 4.67 -0.84
C VAL A 38 -10.44 3.39 -0.04
N MET A 39 -9.27 3.18 0.57
CA MET A 39 -9.01 1.99 1.39
C MET A 39 -9.97 1.89 2.58
N SER A 40 -10.25 2.98 3.30
CA SER A 40 -11.25 2.97 4.38
C SER A 40 -12.64 2.60 3.88
N THR A 41 -13.05 3.10 2.72
CA THR A 41 -14.36 2.77 2.11
C THR A 41 -14.44 1.30 1.69
N VAL A 42 -13.36 0.76 1.10
CA VAL A 42 -13.25 -0.66 0.78
C VAL A 42 -13.30 -1.52 2.04
N CYS A 43 -12.61 -1.11 3.10
CA CYS A 43 -12.58 -1.83 4.37
C CYS A 43 -13.99 -1.97 4.95
N MET A 44 -14.76 -0.87 4.99
CA MET A 44 -16.16 -0.89 5.44
C MET A 44 -17.02 -1.79 4.57
N THR A 45 -16.86 -1.73 3.24
CA THR A 45 -17.62 -2.56 2.29
C THR A 45 -17.33 -4.04 2.45
N VAL A 46 -16.05 -4.40 2.59
CA VAL A 46 -15.63 -5.80 2.78
C VAL A 46 -16.15 -6.33 4.11
N LEU A 47 -15.98 -5.58 5.21
CA LEU A 47 -16.53 -5.99 6.51
C LEU A 47 -18.04 -6.13 6.49
N TRP A 48 -18.74 -5.22 5.82
CA TRP A 48 -20.19 -5.32 5.68
C TRP A 48 -20.60 -6.59 4.92
N THR A 49 -19.93 -6.87 3.80
CA THR A 49 -20.18 -8.07 2.99
C THR A 49 -19.90 -9.35 3.78
N GLN A 50 -18.81 -9.37 4.54
CA GLN A 50 -18.43 -10.49 5.39
C GLN A 50 -19.39 -10.70 6.55
N ARG A 51 -19.80 -9.62 7.23
CA ARG A 51 -20.83 -9.67 8.26
C ARG A 51 -22.13 -10.25 7.71
N LYS A 52 -22.55 -9.82 6.51
CA LYS A 52 -23.74 -10.35 5.84
C LYS A 52 -23.61 -11.86 5.58
N GLN A 53 -22.45 -12.32 5.11
CA GLN A 53 -22.20 -13.74 4.87
C GLN A 53 -22.27 -14.58 6.15
N VAL A 54 -21.66 -14.10 7.24
CA VAL A 54 -21.65 -14.82 8.53
C VAL A 54 -23.05 -14.86 9.16
N VAL A 55 -23.73 -13.70 9.21
CA VAL A 55 -24.99 -13.55 9.94
C VAL A 55 -26.17 -14.17 9.20
N HIS A 56 -26.22 -14.08 7.86
CA HIS A 56 -27.40 -14.48 7.09
C HIS A 56 -27.20 -15.74 6.25
N ASN A 57 -25.95 -16.06 5.86
CA ASN A 57 -25.67 -17.18 4.97
C ASN A 57 -24.92 -18.33 5.66
N GLY A 58 -24.67 -18.23 6.97
CA GLY A 58 -23.91 -19.23 7.73
C GLY A 58 -22.46 -19.39 7.28
N GLY A 59 -21.91 -18.42 6.54
CA GLY A 59 -20.55 -18.49 6.01
C GLY A 59 -19.50 -18.34 7.11
N GLN A 60 -18.34 -18.99 6.93
CA GLN A 60 -17.17 -18.74 7.76
C GLN A 60 -16.22 -17.76 7.08
N VAL A 61 -15.71 -16.79 7.85
CA VAL A 61 -14.74 -15.79 7.38
C VAL A 61 -13.51 -15.87 8.27
N THR A 62 -12.36 -16.11 7.67
CA THR A 62 -11.07 -16.10 8.37
C THR A 62 -10.40 -14.73 8.21
N ILE A 63 -9.54 -14.35 9.15
CA ILE A 63 -8.76 -13.10 9.07
C ILE A 63 -7.95 -13.04 7.76
N ALA A 64 -7.33 -14.16 7.37
CA ALA A 64 -6.57 -14.27 6.13
C ALA A 64 -7.46 -13.98 4.90
N SER A 65 -8.67 -14.55 4.85
CA SER A 65 -9.63 -14.29 3.77
C SER A 65 -10.09 -12.83 3.73
N SER A 66 -10.26 -12.18 4.89
CA SER A 66 -10.58 -10.76 4.99
C SER A 66 -9.48 -9.85 4.52
N VAL A 67 -8.24 -10.14 4.90
CA VAL A 67 -7.07 -9.37 4.44
C VAL A 67 -6.93 -9.52 2.93
N ALA A 68 -7.05 -10.73 2.39
CA ALA A 68 -6.97 -10.97 0.95
C ALA A 68 -8.09 -10.25 0.18
N ALA A 69 -9.34 -10.36 0.62
CA ALA A 69 -10.48 -9.68 -0.01
C ALA A 69 -10.33 -8.16 0.04
N PHE A 70 -9.86 -7.63 1.17
CA PHE A 70 -9.58 -6.20 1.34
C PHE A 70 -8.48 -5.71 0.40
N GLN A 71 -7.33 -6.40 0.37
CA GLN A 71 -6.21 -6.04 -0.50
C GLN A 71 -6.61 -6.10 -1.97
N GLN A 72 -7.27 -7.18 -2.39
CA GLN A 72 -7.70 -7.36 -3.78
C GLN A 72 -8.70 -6.28 -4.21
N ALA A 73 -9.73 -6.02 -3.40
CA ALA A 73 -10.72 -5.00 -3.70
C ALA A 73 -10.11 -3.59 -3.70
N GLY A 74 -9.25 -3.29 -2.72
CA GLY A 74 -8.56 -2.01 -2.58
C GLY A 74 -7.67 -1.71 -3.77
N LEU A 75 -6.78 -2.64 -4.12
CA LEU A 75 -5.89 -2.48 -5.26
C LEU A 75 -6.64 -2.39 -6.58
N ARG A 76 -7.73 -3.16 -6.76
CA ARG A 76 -8.57 -3.08 -7.96
C ARG A 76 -9.19 -1.69 -8.10
N GLN A 77 -9.79 -1.16 -7.05
CA GLN A 77 -10.42 0.16 -7.08
C GLN A 77 -9.40 1.27 -7.33
N LEU A 78 -8.26 1.24 -6.64
CA LEU A 78 -7.20 2.22 -6.79
C LEU A 78 -6.60 2.21 -8.20
N ARG A 79 -6.35 1.03 -8.79
CA ARG A 79 -5.88 0.92 -10.17
C ARG A 79 -6.92 1.43 -11.18
N ALA A 80 -8.20 1.13 -10.96
CA ALA A 80 -9.28 1.62 -11.81
C ALA A 80 -9.37 3.16 -11.76
N LEU A 81 -9.29 3.74 -10.57
CA LEU A 81 -9.26 5.19 -10.37
C LEU A 81 -8.06 5.83 -11.09
N ALA A 82 -6.87 5.29 -10.86
CA ALA A 82 -5.64 5.84 -11.44
C ALA A 82 -5.63 5.76 -12.96
N ARG A 83 -6.12 4.66 -13.55
CA ARG A 83 -6.30 4.52 -15.00
C ARG A 83 -7.32 5.51 -15.57
N ARG A 84 -8.45 5.69 -14.87
CA ARG A 84 -9.48 6.66 -15.27
C ARG A 84 -8.94 8.08 -15.26
N GLU A 85 -8.20 8.46 -14.22
CA GLU A 85 -7.60 9.80 -14.10
C GLU A 85 -6.50 10.02 -15.13
N ARG A 86 -5.70 8.99 -15.42
CA ARG A 86 -4.67 9.04 -16.46
C ARG A 86 -5.27 9.23 -17.87
N GLY A 87 -6.45 8.66 -18.12
CA GLY A 87 -7.14 8.78 -19.40
C GLY A 87 -7.76 10.16 -19.68
N ASN A 88 -7.80 11.06 -18.69
CA ASN A 88 -8.35 12.40 -18.85
C ASN A 88 -7.22 13.44 -18.89
N PRO A 89 -7.11 14.28 -19.93
CA PRO A 89 -6.07 15.29 -20.05
C PRO A 89 -5.97 16.25 -18.86
N ARG A 90 -7.10 16.52 -18.18
CA ARG A 90 -7.14 17.42 -17.01
C ARG A 90 -6.59 16.79 -15.73
N THR A 91 -6.53 15.47 -15.65
CA THR A 91 -6.14 14.72 -14.44
C THR A 91 -4.99 13.76 -14.69
N ILE A 92 -4.33 13.85 -15.85
CA ILE A 92 -3.29 12.90 -16.28
C ILE A 92 -2.12 12.83 -15.28
N VAL A 93 -1.71 13.97 -14.73
CA VAL A 93 -0.64 14.07 -13.74
C VAL A 93 -1.04 13.37 -12.43
N GLN A 94 -2.28 13.59 -11.96
CA GLN A 94 -2.81 12.97 -10.75
C GLN A 94 -2.90 11.44 -10.91
N GLY A 95 -3.50 10.98 -12.02
CA GLY A 95 -3.60 9.55 -12.31
C GLY A 95 -2.24 8.86 -12.44
N THR A 96 -1.25 9.55 -13.02
CA THR A 96 0.12 9.04 -13.12
C THR A 96 0.79 8.96 -11.75
N ARG A 97 0.69 10.02 -10.93
CA ARG A 97 1.20 10.02 -9.56
C ARG A 97 0.58 8.92 -8.71
N LEU A 98 -0.74 8.73 -8.83
CA LEU A 98 -1.46 7.68 -8.12
C LEU A 98 -0.97 6.28 -8.52
N LEU A 99 -0.78 6.01 -9.82
CA LEU A 99 -0.19 4.73 -10.27
C LEU A 99 1.20 4.50 -9.68
N ILE A 100 2.06 5.52 -9.72
CA ILE A 100 3.42 5.43 -9.18
C ILE A 100 3.40 5.16 -7.67
N CYS A 101 2.50 5.82 -6.93
CA CYS A 101 2.30 5.54 -5.50
C CYS A 101 1.92 4.07 -5.27
N LEU A 102 0.96 3.55 -6.06
CA LEU A 102 0.51 2.17 -5.94
C LEU A 102 1.62 1.16 -6.21
N ASP A 103 2.45 1.41 -7.22
CA ASP A 103 3.59 0.55 -7.53
C ASP A 103 4.62 0.55 -6.39
N LEU A 104 4.87 1.70 -5.76
CA LEU A 104 5.72 1.78 -4.56
C LEU A 104 5.11 1.07 -3.35
N PHE A 105 3.78 1.13 -3.17
CA PHE A 105 3.10 0.38 -2.11
C PHE A 105 3.13 -1.13 -2.32
N GLN A 106 3.15 -1.58 -3.57
CA GLN A 106 3.20 -3.00 -3.94
C GLN A 106 4.60 -3.58 -3.94
N ARG A 107 5.64 -2.73 -4.09
CA ARG A 107 7.02 -3.18 -3.88
C ARG A 107 7.15 -3.62 -2.42
N ALA A 108 7.51 -4.89 -2.23
CA ALA A 108 7.98 -5.36 -0.95
C ALA A 108 9.07 -4.40 -0.44
N PRO A 109 9.17 -4.13 0.88
CA PRO A 109 10.33 -3.44 1.42
C PRO A 109 11.55 -4.17 0.85
N ARG A 110 12.37 -3.48 0.05
CA ARG A 110 13.67 -4.02 -0.36
C ARG A 110 14.30 -4.50 0.93
N GLU A 111 14.63 -5.80 1.01
CA GLU A 111 15.33 -6.36 2.17
C GLU A 111 16.42 -5.35 2.56
N ALA A 112 16.44 -4.99 3.85
CA ALA A 112 17.54 -4.20 4.37
C ALA A 112 18.85 -4.84 3.89
N PRO A 113 19.88 -4.05 3.51
CA PRO A 113 21.17 -4.61 3.17
C PRO A 113 21.52 -5.63 4.25
N ARG A 114 21.59 -6.91 3.86
CA ARG A 114 22.05 -7.94 4.78
C ARG A 114 23.41 -7.43 5.26
N PRO A 115 23.66 -7.28 6.57
CA PRO A 115 25.00 -7.00 7.01
C PRO A 115 25.83 -8.13 6.41
N GLU A 116 26.73 -7.76 5.49
CA GLU A 116 27.69 -8.67 4.90
C GLU A 116 28.31 -9.38 6.09
N ALA A 117 28.00 -10.66 6.24
CA ALA A 117 28.70 -11.52 7.16
C ALA A 117 30.15 -11.44 6.69
N SER A 118 30.95 -10.65 7.41
CA SER A 118 32.36 -10.44 7.14
C SER A 118 33.00 -11.82 7.03
N HIS A 119 33.27 -12.18 5.79
CA HIS A 119 33.86 -13.43 5.39
C HIS A 119 35.32 -13.39 5.89
N VAL A 120 35.57 -13.99 7.04
CA VAL A 120 36.94 -14.39 7.40
C VAL A 120 36.88 -15.81 7.93
N GLN A 121 37.22 -16.74 7.04
CA GLN A 121 37.68 -18.09 7.41
C GLN A 121 38.72 -18.54 6.36
N PRO A 122 39.53 -19.58 6.64
CA PRO A 122 40.84 -19.58 7.32
C PRO A 122 41.95 -20.06 6.34
N PRO A 123 43.21 -20.38 6.76
CA PRO A 123 43.51 -21.76 7.22
C PRO A 123 44.71 -21.89 8.19
N GLY A 124 44.85 -23.04 8.87
CA GLY A 124 46.18 -23.51 9.32
C GLY A 124 46.28 -24.23 10.67
N SER A 125 46.08 -25.54 10.64
CA SER A 125 46.76 -26.65 11.36
C SER A 125 47.73 -26.39 12.54
N SER A 126 47.59 -27.29 13.53
CA SER A 126 48.63 -27.86 14.42
C SER A 126 49.04 -27.06 15.68
N ARG A 127 48.65 -27.54 16.87
CA ARG A 127 49.40 -28.53 17.67
C ARG A 127 48.56 -28.99 18.87
#